data_AF-F2CRD4-F1
#
_entry.id   AF-F2CRD4-F1
#
_cell.length_a   1.000
_cell.length_b   1.000
_cell.length_c   1.000
_cell.angle_alpha   90.00
_cell.angle_beta   90.00
_cell.angle_gamma   90.00
#
_symmetry.space_group_name_H-M   'P 1'
#
loop_
_entity.id
_entity.type
_entity.pdbx_description
1 polymer ?
#
loop_
_entity_poly.entity_id
_entity_poly.type
_entity_poly.pdbx_seq_one_letter_code
_entity_poly.pdbx_strand_id
1 'polypeptide(L)'
;MATRPGPLTEWPWQRMGNFKYLVMAPVVVHGAYRVMNKGWGDIDLAYALILPSLALRMIHNQIWISLSRYQTARSKHRIVDRGIEFDQVDRERGWDDQIVFNGLLFYVGYLAIPNVRGLPLWRTDGAVATALLHAGPVEFLYYWFHRALHHHFLYSRYHSHHHASIVTEPITSVIHPFGEHIVYFTLFAIPMLSTLYMGNGSALVFVMYIVYIDFMNNMGHCNFELVPKWMFQVFPPLKYLMYTPSFHSLHHTQFRTNYSLFMPFYDYIYSTMDKASDELYENSLKGTEETPDLVHLTHMTNLQSAYHLRVGFASIASKPSDNSEWYMWTLWPLAWLSMVVAWIYGSSAFVVERIKLKKLKMQTWVVPRYNFQYGLTWDRESINDLIEKAILDADVRGVKVLSLGLLNQEKQLNGNGELFRQKYPKLGFELLMEVA
;
A
#
# COMPACT_ATOMS: atom_id res chain seq x y z
N MET A 1 -5.19 -18.88 2.95
CA MET A 1 -6.44 -19.28 2.25
C MET A 1 -7.61 -19.19 3.21
N ALA A 2 -8.85 -19.17 2.70
CA ALA A 2 -10.05 -19.21 3.52
C ALA A 2 -10.06 -20.47 4.40
N THR A 3 -10.68 -20.39 5.57
CA THR A 3 -10.67 -21.47 6.58
C THR A 3 -11.31 -22.77 6.09
N ARG A 4 -12.29 -22.68 5.17
CA ARG A 4 -12.93 -23.81 4.48
C ARG A 4 -13.17 -23.43 3.02
N PRO A 5 -12.18 -23.54 2.12
CA PRO A 5 -12.28 -23.04 0.74
C PRO A 5 -13.54 -23.48 0.00
N GLY A 6 -14.23 -22.54 -0.64
CA GLY A 6 -15.38 -22.80 -1.52
C GLY A 6 -14.98 -23.03 -2.98
N PRO A 7 -15.95 -23.31 -3.87
CA PRO A 7 -15.71 -23.28 -5.32
C PRO A 7 -15.14 -21.93 -5.76
N LEU A 8 -14.24 -21.96 -6.75
CA LEU A 8 -13.56 -20.75 -7.26
C LEU A 8 -12.77 -20.00 -6.17
N THR A 9 -12.16 -20.71 -5.22
CA THR A 9 -11.29 -20.05 -4.24
C THR A 9 -9.99 -19.56 -4.90
N GLU A 10 -9.36 -20.42 -5.70
CA GLU A 10 -8.08 -20.13 -6.34
C GLU A 10 -8.26 -19.40 -7.68
N TRP A 11 -7.27 -18.57 -8.03
CA TRP A 11 -7.20 -17.93 -9.34
C TRP A 11 -6.93 -18.98 -10.44
N PRO A 12 -7.50 -18.80 -11.66
CA PRO A 12 -7.26 -19.74 -12.77
C PRO A 12 -5.78 -19.93 -13.13
N TRP A 13 -4.95 -18.91 -12.91
CA TRP A 13 -3.51 -18.92 -13.19
C TRP A 13 -2.65 -19.10 -11.93
N GLN A 14 -3.21 -19.52 -10.78
CA GLN A 14 -2.45 -19.69 -9.54
C GLN A 14 -1.17 -20.53 -9.74
N ARG A 15 -1.28 -21.61 -10.53
CA ARG A 15 -0.16 -22.52 -10.83
C ARG A 15 0.93 -21.91 -11.71
N MET A 16 0.65 -20.79 -12.40
CA MET A 16 1.63 -20.10 -13.24
C MET A 16 2.60 -19.26 -12.40
N GLY A 17 2.29 -18.98 -11.12
CA GLY A 17 3.12 -18.14 -10.27
C GLY A 17 3.47 -16.81 -10.95
N ASN A 18 4.76 -16.49 -11.06
CA ASN A 18 5.24 -15.27 -11.70
C ASN A 18 4.98 -15.21 -13.22
N PHE A 19 4.64 -16.33 -13.88
CA PHE A 19 4.29 -16.35 -15.31
C PHE A 19 2.85 -15.89 -15.60
N LYS A 20 2.06 -15.55 -14.57
CA LYS A 20 0.66 -15.12 -14.73
C LYS A 20 0.46 -13.98 -15.72
N TYR A 21 1.46 -13.11 -15.92
CA TYR A 21 1.37 -12.01 -16.90
C TYR A 21 1.23 -12.49 -18.35
N LEU A 22 1.55 -13.76 -18.65
CA LEU A 22 1.28 -14.37 -19.96
C LEU A 22 -0.22 -14.44 -20.27
N VAL A 23 -1.10 -14.36 -19.27
CA VAL A 23 -2.56 -14.22 -19.47
C VAL A 23 -2.89 -12.97 -20.30
N MET A 24 -2.05 -11.94 -20.27
CA MET A 24 -2.23 -10.72 -21.06
C MET A 24 -1.63 -10.80 -22.48
N ALA A 25 -0.94 -11.90 -22.83
CA ALA A 25 -0.33 -12.07 -24.15
C ALA A 25 -1.33 -11.90 -25.32
N PRO A 26 -2.58 -12.39 -25.27
CA PRO A 26 -3.56 -12.16 -26.34
C PRO A 26 -3.80 -10.67 -26.64
N VAL A 27 -3.81 -9.81 -25.61
CA VAL A 27 -4.02 -8.36 -25.78
C VAL A 27 -2.86 -7.72 -26.53
N VAL A 28 -1.63 -8.10 -26.18
CA VAL A 28 -0.40 -7.59 -26.82
C VAL A 28 -0.30 -8.10 -28.26
N VAL A 29 -0.49 -9.41 -28.47
CA VAL A 29 -0.40 -10.04 -29.79
C VAL A 29 -1.47 -9.50 -30.73
N HIS A 30 -2.72 -9.36 -30.27
CA HIS A 30 -3.79 -8.79 -31.07
C HIS A 30 -3.52 -7.31 -31.41
N GLY A 31 -2.97 -6.53 -30.46
CA GLY A 31 -2.58 -5.15 -30.72
C GLY A 31 -1.48 -5.04 -31.78
N ALA A 32 -0.43 -5.84 -31.66
CA ALA A 32 0.66 -5.91 -32.63
C ALA A 32 0.15 -6.32 -34.02
N TYR A 33 -0.69 -7.35 -34.10
CA TYR A 33 -1.29 -7.80 -35.34
C TYR A 33 -2.10 -6.70 -36.03
N ARG A 34 -2.91 -5.93 -35.27
CA ARG A 34 -3.69 -4.82 -35.82
C ARG A 34 -2.80 -3.71 -36.36
N VAL A 35 -1.78 -3.30 -35.61
CA VAL A 35 -0.81 -2.28 -36.04
C VAL A 35 -0.06 -2.74 -37.29
N MET A 36 0.38 -4.01 -37.35
CA MET A 36 1.12 -4.53 -38.51
C MET A 36 0.27 -4.59 -39.78
N ASN A 37 -1.02 -4.93 -39.68
CA ASN A 37 -1.88 -5.11 -40.86
C ASN A 37 -2.65 -3.86 -41.28
N LYS A 38 -2.97 -2.97 -40.34
CA LYS A 38 -3.86 -1.81 -40.56
C LYS A 38 -3.26 -0.47 -40.12
N GLY A 39 -2.06 -0.48 -39.56
CA GLY A 39 -1.38 0.71 -39.06
C GLY A 39 -1.90 1.18 -37.70
N TRP A 40 -1.21 2.17 -37.12
CA TRP A 40 -1.54 2.74 -35.81
C TRP A 40 -2.93 3.39 -35.74
N GLY A 41 -3.46 3.86 -36.88
CA GLY A 41 -4.79 4.48 -36.95
C GLY A 41 -5.97 3.54 -36.68
N ASP A 42 -5.76 2.22 -36.71
CA ASP A 42 -6.79 1.23 -36.38
C ASP A 42 -7.00 1.08 -34.86
N ILE A 43 -6.05 1.55 -34.04
CA ILE A 43 -6.16 1.44 -32.58
C ILE A 43 -7.02 2.59 -32.04
N ASP A 44 -8.25 2.27 -31.64
CA ASP A 44 -9.13 3.22 -30.97
C ASP A 44 -8.71 3.48 -29.52
N LEU A 45 -9.26 4.55 -28.95
CA LEU A 45 -8.95 5.04 -27.61
C LEU A 45 -9.19 3.98 -26.52
N ALA A 46 -10.28 3.21 -26.62
CA ALA A 46 -10.62 2.22 -25.61
C ALA A 46 -9.61 1.07 -25.60
N TYR A 47 -9.19 0.60 -26.79
CA TYR A 47 -8.13 -0.39 -26.89
C TYR A 47 -6.78 0.14 -26.38
N ALA A 48 -6.42 1.36 -26.79
CA ALA A 48 -5.17 2.01 -26.42
C ALA A 48 -5.00 2.16 -24.91
N LEU A 49 -6.11 2.35 -24.17
CA LEU A 49 -6.10 2.57 -22.72
C LEU A 49 -6.06 1.28 -21.88
N ILE A 50 -6.24 0.09 -22.45
CA ILE A 50 -6.23 -1.16 -21.66
C ILE A 50 -4.90 -1.29 -20.91
N LEU A 51 -3.76 -1.41 -21.60
CA LEU A 51 -2.47 -1.61 -20.93
C LEU A 51 -2.02 -0.41 -20.07
N PRO A 52 -2.14 0.85 -20.53
CA PRO A 52 -1.82 2.01 -19.70
C PRO A 52 -2.65 2.09 -18.42
N SER A 53 -3.95 1.74 -18.46
CA SER A 53 -4.78 1.73 -17.26
C SER A 53 -4.32 0.68 -16.25
N LEU A 54 -3.91 -0.52 -16.69
CA LEU A 54 -3.37 -1.55 -15.79
C LEU A 54 -2.04 -1.10 -15.17
N ALA A 55 -1.16 -0.51 -15.97
CA ALA A 55 0.12 0.03 -15.49
C ALA A 55 -0.11 1.15 -14.46
N LEU A 56 -1.06 2.07 -14.74
CA LEU A 56 -1.46 3.12 -13.81
C LEU A 56 -1.90 2.53 -12.46
N ARG A 57 -2.74 1.49 -12.48
CA ARG A 57 -3.19 0.81 -11.26
C ARG A 57 -2.03 0.15 -10.50
N MET A 58 -1.10 -0.49 -11.21
CA MET A 58 0.07 -1.11 -10.59
C MET A 58 0.95 -0.07 -9.87
N ILE A 59 1.21 1.06 -10.54
CA ILE A 59 1.98 2.18 -9.99
C ILE A 59 1.25 2.81 -8.80
N HIS A 60 -0.05 3.08 -8.96
CA HIS A 60 -0.88 3.67 -7.93
C HIS A 60 -0.90 2.82 -6.64
N ASN A 61 -1.14 1.51 -6.76
CA ASN A 61 -1.10 0.59 -5.62
C ASN A 61 0.30 0.54 -4.99
N GLN A 62 1.37 0.46 -5.79
CA GLN A 62 2.74 0.46 -5.25
C GLN A 62 3.07 1.75 -4.48
N ILE A 63 2.63 2.93 -4.96
CA ILE A 63 2.81 4.20 -4.23
C ILE A 63 2.11 4.12 -2.87
N TRP A 64 0.87 3.62 -2.82
CA TRP A 64 0.12 3.46 -1.59
C TRP A 64 0.77 2.48 -0.61
N ILE A 65 1.23 1.32 -1.10
CA ILE A 65 1.98 0.34 -0.29
C ILE A 65 3.20 1.02 0.33
N SER A 66 4.00 1.71 -0.49
CA SER A 66 5.21 2.37 -0.02
C SER A 66 4.90 3.45 1.02
N LEU A 67 3.85 4.25 0.78
CA LEU A 67 3.40 5.28 1.71
C LEU A 67 2.91 4.68 3.04
N SER A 68 2.07 3.65 2.99
CA SER A 68 1.54 2.97 4.17
C SER A 68 2.64 2.34 5.01
N ARG A 69 3.61 1.66 4.39
CA ARG A 69 4.75 1.06 5.10
C ARG A 69 5.67 2.11 5.69
N TYR A 70 5.94 3.18 4.95
CA TYR A 70 6.73 4.30 5.44
C TYR A 70 6.07 4.96 6.66
N GLN A 71 4.77 5.24 6.58
CA GLN A 71 4.01 5.82 7.70
C GLN A 71 3.93 4.86 8.87
N THR A 72 3.72 3.57 8.65
CA THR A 72 3.67 2.55 9.71
C THR A 72 5.02 2.40 10.42
N ALA A 73 6.13 2.49 9.70
CA ALA A 73 7.46 2.45 10.31
C ALA A 73 7.77 3.72 11.11
N ARG A 74 7.47 4.91 10.57
CA ARG A 74 7.88 6.19 11.16
C ARG A 74 6.90 6.76 12.17
N SER A 75 5.60 6.68 11.90
CA SER A 75 4.56 7.46 12.59
C SER A 75 4.13 6.84 13.91
N LYS A 76 3.75 7.72 14.84
CA LYS A 76 3.02 7.35 16.07
C LYS A 76 1.50 7.24 15.85
N HIS A 77 1.01 7.65 14.67
CA HIS A 77 -0.41 7.73 14.32
C HIS A 77 -0.91 6.45 13.62
N ARG A 78 -0.46 5.29 14.09
CA ARG A 78 -0.92 3.99 13.59
C ARG A 78 -2.29 3.68 14.15
N ILE A 79 -3.16 3.08 13.35
CA ILE A 79 -4.49 2.67 13.80
C ILE A 79 -4.40 1.35 14.57
N VAL A 80 -3.73 0.35 13.99
CA VAL A 80 -3.45 -0.94 14.63
C VAL A 80 -1.96 -1.01 14.97
N ASP A 81 -1.65 -1.05 16.28
CA ASP A 81 -0.29 -1.22 16.77
C ASP A 81 0.10 -2.70 16.91
N ARG A 82 0.28 -3.36 15.76
CA ARG A 82 0.81 -4.73 15.66
C ARG A 82 1.78 -4.81 14.48
N GLY A 83 2.71 -5.76 14.55
CA GLY A 83 3.59 -6.08 13.43
C GLY A 83 2.83 -6.84 12.34
N ILE A 84 3.31 -6.73 11.10
CA ILE A 84 2.85 -7.57 9.99
C ILE A 84 3.65 -8.87 10.05
N GLU A 85 2.94 -9.98 10.23
CA GLU A 85 3.53 -11.32 10.34
C GLU A 85 3.91 -11.88 8.96
N PHE A 86 4.90 -12.79 8.91
CA PHE A 86 5.36 -13.41 7.67
C PHE A 86 4.23 -14.10 6.89
N ASP A 87 3.35 -14.80 7.61
CA ASP A 87 2.19 -15.46 6.99
C ASP A 87 1.24 -14.47 6.29
N GLN A 88 1.15 -13.23 6.79
CA GLN A 88 0.37 -12.20 6.10
C GLN A 88 1.10 -11.76 4.83
N VAL A 89 2.39 -11.43 4.92
CA VAL A 89 3.21 -11.03 3.75
C VAL A 89 3.10 -12.04 2.61
N ASP A 90 3.17 -13.34 2.92
CA ASP A 90 3.08 -14.42 1.93
C ASP A 90 1.70 -14.51 1.28
N ARG A 91 0.62 -14.33 2.06
CA ARG A 91 -0.75 -14.32 1.54
C ARG A 91 -1.01 -13.14 0.61
N GLU A 92 -0.47 -11.98 0.93
CA GLU A 92 -0.74 -10.73 0.20
C GLU A 92 0.16 -10.54 -1.02
N ARG A 93 1.09 -11.48 -1.27
CA ARG A 93 2.03 -11.44 -2.40
C ARG A 93 1.36 -11.40 -3.78
N GLY A 94 0.15 -11.97 -3.92
CA GLY A 94 -0.61 -12.05 -5.16
C GLY A 94 -1.54 -10.85 -5.44
N TRP A 95 -1.37 -9.71 -4.75
CA TRP A 95 -2.29 -8.57 -4.83
C TRP A 95 -2.61 -8.05 -6.25
N ASP A 96 -1.72 -8.27 -7.20
CA ASP A 96 -1.85 -7.84 -8.60
C ASP A 96 -2.66 -8.82 -9.48
N ASP A 97 -3.10 -9.97 -8.95
CA ASP A 97 -3.95 -10.92 -9.69
C ASP A 97 -5.24 -10.27 -10.21
N GLN A 98 -5.86 -9.40 -9.40
CA GLN A 98 -7.06 -8.66 -9.82
C GLN A 98 -6.79 -7.71 -10.99
N ILE A 99 -5.56 -7.15 -11.11
CA ILE A 99 -5.22 -6.23 -12.19
C ILE A 99 -5.13 -7.01 -13.50
N VAL A 100 -4.50 -8.20 -13.47
CA VAL A 100 -4.44 -9.09 -14.63
C VAL A 100 -5.85 -9.54 -15.04
N PHE A 101 -6.68 -9.91 -14.07
CA PHE A 101 -8.07 -10.28 -14.31
C PHE A 101 -8.88 -9.16 -14.98
N ASN A 102 -8.79 -7.95 -14.43
CA ASN A 102 -9.49 -6.79 -14.97
C ASN A 102 -9.00 -6.44 -16.37
N GLY A 103 -7.70 -6.60 -16.64
CA GLY A 103 -7.13 -6.45 -17.99
C GLY A 103 -7.75 -7.41 -19.00
N LEU A 104 -7.90 -8.68 -18.63
CA LEU A 104 -8.57 -9.68 -19.47
C LEU A 104 -10.04 -9.30 -19.70
N LEU A 105 -10.75 -8.84 -18.66
CA LEU A 105 -12.15 -8.45 -18.77
C LEU A 105 -12.35 -7.19 -19.61
N PHE A 106 -11.46 -6.20 -19.53
CA PHE A 106 -11.49 -5.03 -20.41
C PHE A 106 -11.27 -5.43 -21.87
N TYR A 107 -10.34 -6.37 -22.12
CA TYR A 107 -10.13 -6.90 -23.46
C TYR A 107 -11.33 -7.70 -23.98
N VAL A 108 -11.93 -8.56 -23.16
CA VAL A 108 -13.15 -9.29 -23.52
C VAL A 108 -14.31 -8.31 -23.78
N GLY A 109 -14.49 -7.31 -22.92
CA GLY A 109 -15.49 -6.27 -23.10
C GLY A 109 -15.30 -5.47 -24.39
N TYR A 110 -14.05 -5.15 -24.73
CA TYR A 110 -13.70 -4.50 -26.01
C TYR A 110 -14.09 -5.34 -27.23
N LEU A 111 -13.87 -6.66 -27.17
CA LEU A 111 -14.23 -7.57 -28.25
C LEU A 111 -15.74 -7.78 -28.36
N ALA A 112 -16.42 -7.91 -27.21
CA ALA A 112 -17.81 -8.31 -27.12
C ALA A 112 -18.81 -7.15 -27.25
N ILE A 113 -18.41 -5.90 -26.92
CA ILE A 113 -19.32 -4.76 -26.87
C ILE A 113 -18.92 -3.72 -27.94
N PRO A 114 -19.61 -3.66 -29.09
CA PRO A 114 -19.26 -2.76 -30.18
C PRO A 114 -19.20 -1.27 -29.78
N ASN A 115 -20.08 -0.85 -28.86
CA ASN A 115 -20.18 0.53 -28.39
C ASN A 115 -18.88 1.05 -27.75
N VAL A 116 -18.02 0.16 -27.25
CA VAL A 116 -16.75 0.54 -26.61
C VAL A 116 -15.77 1.20 -27.61
N ARG A 117 -15.80 0.80 -28.88
CA ARG A 117 -14.84 1.25 -29.91
C ARG A 117 -14.98 2.73 -30.29
N GLY A 118 -16.15 3.31 -30.02
CA GLY A 118 -16.48 4.70 -30.34
C GLY A 118 -16.55 5.61 -29.12
N LEU A 119 -15.97 5.21 -27.99
CA LEU A 119 -16.08 6.00 -26.76
C LEU A 119 -15.39 7.36 -26.93
N PRO A 120 -16.10 8.48 -26.64
CA PRO A 120 -15.47 9.78 -26.58
C PRO A 120 -14.49 9.83 -25.40
N LEU A 121 -13.54 10.76 -25.45
CA LEU A 121 -12.58 10.95 -24.37
C LEU A 121 -13.27 11.33 -23.06
N TRP A 122 -14.23 12.26 -23.09
CA TRP A 122 -14.91 12.80 -21.92
C TRP A 122 -16.39 13.06 -22.16
N ARG A 123 -17.21 12.78 -21.16
CA ARG A 123 -18.62 13.17 -21.09
C ARG A 123 -19.03 13.52 -19.66
N THR A 124 -19.45 14.75 -19.44
CA THR A 124 -19.84 15.24 -18.10
C THR A 124 -21.12 14.58 -17.60
N ASP A 125 -22.12 14.37 -18.46
CA ASP A 125 -23.36 13.66 -18.13
C ASP A 125 -23.09 12.21 -17.72
N GLY A 126 -22.17 11.53 -18.41
CA GLY A 126 -21.66 10.21 -18.04
C GLY A 126 -20.90 10.20 -16.71
N ALA A 127 -20.09 11.22 -16.44
CA ALA A 127 -19.37 11.36 -15.16
C ALA A 127 -20.34 11.51 -13.98
N VAL A 128 -21.36 12.36 -14.12
CA VAL A 128 -22.41 12.55 -13.10
C VAL A 128 -23.21 11.27 -12.90
N ALA A 129 -23.64 10.61 -13.98
CA ALA A 129 -24.34 9.34 -13.90
C ALA A 129 -23.50 8.26 -13.21
N THR A 130 -22.21 8.17 -13.52
CA THR A 130 -21.27 7.23 -12.87
C THR A 130 -21.20 7.47 -11.36
N ALA A 131 -21.07 8.74 -10.93
CA ALA A 131 -21.02 9.09 -9.52
C ALA A 131 -22.31 8.73 -8.77
N LEU A 132 -23.48 9.02 -9.37
CA LEU A 132 -24.77 8.70 -8.77
C LEU A 132 -25.03 7.18 -8.70
N LEU A 133 -24.68 6.45 -9.76
CA LEU A 133 -24.81 4.99 -9.81
C LEU A 133 -23.88 4.31 -8.80
N HIS A 134 -22.71 4.89 -8.55
CA HIS A 134 -21.84 4.42 -7.49
C HIS A 134 -22.43 4.71 -6.11
N ALA A 135 -22.72 5.98 -5.81
CA ALA A 135 -23.19 6.42 -4.50
C ALA A 135 -24.53 5.80 -4.07
N GLY A 136 -25.38 5.42 -5.02
CA GLY A 136 -26.65 4.75 -4.76
C GLY A 136 -26.55 3.23 -4.91
N PRO A 137 -26.84 2.68 -6.11
CA PRO A 137 -26.90 1.24 -6.36
C PRO A 137 -25.67 0.43 -5.93
N VAL A 138 -24.46 0.89 -6.25
CA VAL A 138 -23.25 0.10 -5.95
C VAL A 138 -23.02 0.01 -4.45
N GLU A 139 -23.07 1.13 -3.73
CA GLU A 139 -22.93 1.16 -2.27
C GLU A 139 -24.00 0.30 -1.58
N PHE A 140 -25.25 0.37 -2.03
CA PHE A 140 -26.35 -0.43 -1.48
C PHE A 140 -26.13 -1.94 -1.68
N LEU A 141 -25.82 -2.34 -2.91
CA LEU A 141 -25.60 -3.75 -3.25
C LEU A 141 -24.35 -4.29 -2.56
N TYR A 142 -23.27 -3.49 -2.47
CA TYR A 142 -22.09 -3.86 -1.71
C TYR A 142 -22.43 -4.12 -0.25
N TYR A 143 -23.11 -3.17 0.42
CA TYR A 143 -23.40 -3.27 1.84
C TYR A 143 -24.07 -4.60 2.19
N TRP A 144 -25.10 -4.98 1.43
CA TRP A 144 -25.81 -6.23 1.66
C TRP A 144 -25.00 -7.47 1.31
N PHE A 145 -24.24 -7.43 0.21
CA PHE A 145 -23.36 -8.54 -0.16
C PHE A 145 -22.26 -8.75 0.88
N HIS A 146 -21.60 -7.68 1.31
CA HIS A 146 -20.56 -7.71 2.32
C HIS A 146 -21.10 -8.20 3.67
N ARG A 147 -22.26 -7.71 4.10
CA ARG A 147 -22.93 -8.23 5.30
C ARG A 147 -23.27 -9.72 5.17
N ALA A 148 -23.68 -10.19 3.99
CA ALA A 148 -23.91 -11.61 3.74
C ALA A 148 -22.60 -12.43 3.77
N LEU A 149 -21.48 -11.88 3.29
CA LEU A 149 -20.17 -12.50 3.38
C LEU A 149 -19.73 -12.75 4.83
N HIS A 150 -20.21 -11.95 5.79
CA HIS A 150 -19.98 -12.15 7.22
C HIS A 150 -20.90 -13.18 7.88
N HIS A 151 -21.84 -13.76 7.13
CA HIS A 151 -22.55 -14.95 7.58
C HIS A 151 -21.60 -16.16 7.58
N HIS A 152 -21.62 -16.95 8.66
CA HIS A 152 -20.65 -18.02 8.95
C HIS A 152 -20.29 -18.94 7.75
N PHE A 153 -21.27 -19.26 6.91
CA PHE A 153 -21.08 -20.09 5.71
C PHE A 153 -20.18 -19.42 4.67
N LEU A 154 -20.50 -18.17 4.30
CA LEU A 154 -19.74 -17.41 3.29
C LEU A 154 -18.43 -16.91 3.87
N TYR A 155 -18.41 -16.52 5.15
CA TYR A 155 -17.20 -16.06 5.83
C TYR A 155 -16.11 -17.13 5.79
N SER A 156 -16.43 -18.35 6.22
CA SER A 156 -15.43 -19.43 6.24
C SER A 156 -14.90 -19.81 4.86
N ARG A 157 -15.67 -19.57 3.79
CA ARG A 157 -15.35 -19.97 2.41
C ARG A 157 -14.68 -18.91 1.56
N TYR A 158 -15.09 -17.67 1.72
CA TYR A 158 -14.73 -16.56 0.84
C TYR A 158 -14.04 -15.45 1.63
N HIS A 159 -14.68 -14.94 2.68
CA HIS A 159 -14.25 -13.66 3.26
C HIS A 159 -13.22 -13.78 4.41
N SER A 160 -13.08 -14.94 5.04
CA SER A 160 -12.09 -15.18 6.11
C SER A 160 -10.64 -15.05 5.63
N HIS A 161 -10.39 -15.22 4.33
CA HIS A 161 -9.05 -15.02 3.79
C HIS A 161 -8.61 -13.56 3.85
N HIS A 162 -9.53 -12.64 3.52
CA HIS A 162 -9.34 -11.19 3.59
C HIS A 162 -9.12 -10.74 5.04
N HIS A 163 -10.01 -11.18 5.94
CA HIS A 163 -9.95 -10.87 7.37
C HIS A 163 -8.81 -11.54 8.14
N ALA A 164 -8.04 -12.42 7.50
CA ALA A 164 -6.82 -12.94 8.11
C ALA A 164 -5.74 -11.85 8.25
N SER A 165 -5.87 -10.74 7.53
CA SER A 165 -4.95 -9.59 7.57
C SER A 165 -5.48 -8.49 8.49
N ILE A 166 -5.20 -8.63 9.80
CA ILE A 166 -5.68 -7.70 10.84
C ILE A 166 -4.97 -6.34 10.77
N VAL A 167 -3.67 -6.35 10.48
CA VAL A 167 -2.90 -5.13 10.22
C VAL A 167 -3.01 -4.87 8.74
N THR A 168 -4.03 -4.11 8.35
CA THR A 168 -4.30 -3.88 6.94
C THR A 168 -3.14 -3.13 6.26
N GLU A 169 -2.81 -3.55 5.04
CA GLU A 169 -2.01 -2.79 4.10
C GLU A 169 -2.90 -2.46 2.88
N PRO A 170 -2.58 -1.44 2.05
CA PRO A 170 -3.38 -1.10 0.87
C PRO A 170 -3.71 -2.32 -0.01
N ILE A 171 -2.76 -3.26 -0.13
CA ILE A 171 -2.94 -4.53 -0.84
C ILE A 171 -3.96 -5.46 -0.22
N THR A 172 -4.18 -5.43 1.10
CA THR A 172 -5.21 -6.24 1.78
C THR A 172 -6.59 -6.03 1.14
N SER A 173 -6.86 -4.82 0.62
CA SER A 173 -8.12 -4.47 -0.05
C SER A 173 -8.45 -5.33 -1.29
N VAL A 174 -7.46 -6.01 -1.85
CA VAL A 174 -7.59 -6.87 -3.03
C VAL A 174 -7.22 -8.33 -2.75
N ILE A 175 -7.06 -8.71 -1.48
CA ILE A 175 -6.79 -10.11 -1.10
C ILE A 175 -8.10 -10.79 -0.76
N HIS A 176 -8.73 -11.31 -1.81
CA HIS A 176 -9.96 -12.10 -1.73
C HIS A 176 -9.85 -13.33 -2.64
N PRO A 177 -10.59 -14.41 -2.34
CA PRO A 177 -10.71 -15.53 -3.26
C PRO A 177 -11.27 -15.13 -4.63
N PHE A 178 -10.97 -15.91 -5.66
CA PHE A 178 -11.33 -15.56 -7.05
C PHE A 178 -12.84 -15.35 -7.23
N GLY A 179 -13.68 -16.21 -6.65
CA GLY A 179 -15.14 -16.09 -6.72
C GLY A 179 -15.68 -14.80 -6.12
N GLU A 180 -15.08 -14.31 -5.04
CA GLU A 180 -15.46 -13.04 -4.42
C GLU A 180 -15.08 -11.85 -5.33
N HIS A 181 -13.90 -11.91 -5.97
CA HIS A 181 -13.48 -10.93 -6.97
C HIS A 181 -14.40 -10.84 -8.18
N ILE A 182 -14.96 -11.95 -8.67
CA ILE A 182 -15.93 -11.94 -9.79
C ILE A 182 -17.16 -11.10 -9.39
N VAL A 183 -17.66 -11.26 -8.17
CA VAL A 183 -18.82 -10.51 -7.68
C VAL A 183 -18.47 -9.04 -7.52
N TYR A 184 -17.34 -8.70 -6.90
CA TYR A 184 -16.91 -7.31 -6.78
C TYR A 184 -16.68 -6.64 -8.14
N PHE A 185 -16.06 -7.34 -9.10
CA PHE A 185 -15.93 -6.80 -10.45
C PHE A 185 -17.28 -6.52 -11.09
N THR A 186 -18.21 -7.47 -11.00
CA THR A 186 -19.56 -7.33 -11.57
C THR A 186 -20.28 -6.12 -10.96
N LEU A 187 -20.14 -5.95 -9.65
CA LEU A 187 -20.70 -4.82 -8.91
C LEU A 187 -20.09 -3.49 -9.37
N PHE A 188 -18.76 -3.39 -9.48
CA PHE A 188 -18.08 -2.18 -9.95
C PHE A 188 -18.25 -1.94 -11.46
N ALA A 189 -18.60 -2.96 -12.24
CA ALA A 189 -18.93 -2.78 -13.65
C ALA A 189 -20.29 -2.08 -13.84
N ILE A 190 -21.16 -2.01 -12.83
CA ILE A 190 -22.52 -1.43 -12.95
C ILE A 190 -22.48 0.01 -13.50
N PRO A 191 -21.73 0.97 -12.92
CA PRO A 191 -21.74 2.34 -13.44
C PRO A 191 -21.16 2.45 -14.85
N MET A 192 -20.12 1.67 -15.15
CA MET A 192 -19.48 1.66 -16.47
C MET A 192 -20.42 1.10 -17.54
N LEU A 193 -21.02 -0.06 -17.30
CA LEU A 193 -21.94 -0.70 -18.24
C LEU A 193 -23.22 0.12 -18.40
N SER A 194 -23.79 0.63 -17.31
CA SER A 194 -25.01 1.44 -17.38
C SER A 194 -24.81 2.68 -18.24
N THR A 195 -23.72 3.42 -18.02
CA THR A 195 -23.42 4.61 -18.81
C THR A 195 -23.07 4.29 -20.27
N LEU A 196 -22.42 3.15 -20.51
CA LEU A 196 -22.20 2.65 -21.87
C LEU A 196 -23.53 2.36 -22.60
N TYR A 197 -24.49 1.70 -21.95
CA TYR A 197 -25.80 1.38 -22.52
C TYR A 197 -26.71 2.60 -22.67
N MET A 198 -26.58 3.59 -21.77
CA MET A 198 -27.28 4.89 -21.90
C MET A 198 -26.68 5.78 -23.00
N GLY A 199 -25.54 5.41 -23.59
CA GLY A 199 -24.87 6.21 -24.62
C GLY A 199 -24.13 7.43 -24.09
N ASN A 200 -23.89 7.51 -22.77
CA ASN A 200 -23.16 8.60 -22.13
C ASN A 200 -21.78 8.18 -21.56
N GLY A 201 -21.36 6.94 -21.75
CA GLY A 201 -20.02 6.47 -21.36
C GLY A 201 -18.89 7.24 -22.05
N SER A 202 -17.75 7.35 -21.37
CA SER A 202 -16.53 7.95 -21.92
C SER A 202 -15.29 7.28 -21.34
N ALA A 203 -14.22 7.24 -22.13
CA ALA A 203 -13.02 6.49 -21.79
C ALA A 203 -12.34 7.02 -20.51
N LEU A 204 -12.22 8.35 -20.36
CA LEU A 204 -11.54 8.93 -19.21
C LEU A 204 -12.36 8.75 -17.92
N VAL A 205 -13.69 8.83 -17.99
CA VAL A 205 -14.56 8.56 -16.83
C VAL A 205 -14.38 7.14 -16.30
N PHE A 206 -14.24 6.15 -17.19
CA PHE A 206 -13.99 4.76 -16.77
C PHE A 206 -12.64 4.62 -16.06
N VAL A 207 -11.57 5.19 -16.62
CA VAL A 207 -10.23 5.17 -16.00
C VAL A 207 -10.25 5.86 -14.64
N MET A 208 -10.83 7.05 -14.54
CA MET A 208 -10.93 7.79 -13.28
C MET A 208 -11.77 7.04 -12.24
N TYR A 209 -12.86 6.39 -12.65
CA TYR A 209 -13.70 5.62 -11.75
C TYR A 209 -12.94 4.42 -11.15
N ILE A 210 -12.15 3.73 -11.96
CA ILE A 210 -11.28 2.64 -11.48
C ILE A 210 -10.21 3.18 -10.52
N VAL A 211 -9.58 4.32 -10.86
CA VAL A 211 -8.60 4.97 -9.98
C VAL A 211 -9.24 5.39 -8.66
N TYR A 212 -10.48 5.89 -8.68
CA TYR A 212 -11.23 6.24 -7.48
C TYR A 212 -11.52 5.03 -6.59
N ILE A 213 -11.95 3.90 -7.17
CA ILE A 213 -12.15 2.65 -6.43
C ILE A 213 -10.84 2.18 -5.78
N ASP A 214 -9.74 2.16 -6.54
CA ASP A 214 -8.43 1.78 -6.01
C ASP A 214 -7.98 2.74 -4.91
N PHE A 215 -8.21 4.06 -5.08
CA PHE A 215 -7.85 5.08 -4.08
C PHE A 215 -8.60 4.86 -2.77
N MET A 216 -9.92 4.72 -2.84
CA MET A 216 -10.74 4.55 -1.64
C MET A 216 -10.36 3.26 -0.91
N ASN A 217 -10.23 2.15 -1.63
CA ASN A 217 -9.79 0.88 -1.06
C ASN A 217 -8.42 0.96 -0.40
N ASN A 218 -7.43 1.56 -1.07
CA ASN A 218 -6.09 1.74 -0.52
C ASN A 218 -6.09 2.63 0.72
N MET A 219 -6.85 3.72 0.69
CA MET A 219 -7.04 4.63 1.83
C MET A 219 -7.65 3.87 3.02
N GLY A 220 -8.68 3.05 2.84
CA GLY A 220 -9.30 2.28 3.91
C GLY A 220 -8.38 1.26 4.59
N HIS A 221 -7.34 0.82 3.89
CA HIS A 221 -6.46 -0.26 4.34
C HIS A 221 -5.04 0.22 4.63
N CYS A 222 -4.78 1.53 4.71
CA CYS A 222 -3.41 2.03 4.85
C CYS A 222 -2.83 2.02 6.28
N ASN A 223 -3.63 1.68 7.30
CA ASN A 223 -3.26 1.60 8.73
C ASN A 223 -2.74 2.90 9.38
N PHE A 224 -2.99 4.05 8.76
CA PHE A 224 -2.80 5.36 9.38
C PHE A 224 -3.96 6.29 9.01
N GLU A 225 -4.30 7.22 9.90
CA GLU A 225 -5.37 8.18 9.65
C GLU A 225 -4.83 9.37 8.86
N LEU A 226 -5.44 9.63 7.71
CA LEU A 226 -5.07 10.73 6.81
C LEU A 226 -6.20 11.72 6.55
N VAL A 227 -7.42 11.43 7.02
CA VAL A 227 -8.57 12.32 6.87
C VAL A 227 -8.57 13.33 8.03
N PRO A 228 -8.25 14.61 7.78
CA PRO A 228 -8.18 15.61 8.82
C PRO A 228 -9.58 16.05 9.29
N LYS A 229 -9.69 16.42 10.57
CA LYS A 229 -10.96 16.82 11.20
C LYS A 229 -11.68 17.96 10.50
N TRP A 230 -10.93 18.90 9.93
CA TRP A 230 -11.51 20.08 9.29
C TRP A 230 -12.44 19.70 8.13
N MET A 231 -12.22 18.57 7.44
CA MET A 231 -13.10 18.12 6.37
C MET A 231 -14.52 17.85 6.88
N PHE A 232 -14.65 17.19 8.03
CA PHE A 232 -15.94 16.95 8.68
C PHE A 232 -16.52 18.19 9.37
N GLN A 233 -15.70 19.18 9.70
CA GLN A 233 -16.18 20.45 10.25
C GLN A 233 -16.74 21.37 9.15
N VAL A 234 -16.05 21.43 8.01
CA VAL A 234 -16.46 22.23 6.84
C VAL A 234 -17.68 21.62 6.15
N PHE A 235 -17.71 20.28 6.02
CA PHE A 235 -18.84 19.57 5.42
C PHE A 235 -19.23 18.35 6.27
N PRO A 236 -20.01 18.54 7.36
CA PRO A 236 -20.43 17.46 8.25
C PRO A 236 -21.08 16.25 7.58
N PRO A 237 -21.89 16.40 6.50
CA PRO A 237 -22.45 15.25 5.80
C PRO A 237 -21.40 14.28 5.24
N LEU A 238 -20.15 14.72 5.02
CA LEU A 238 -19.07 13.88 4.52
C LEU A 238 -18.86 12.62 5.37
N LYS A 239 -19.12 12.67 6.68
CA LYS A 239 -19.01 11.53 7.59
C LYS A 239 -19.85 10.33 7.14
N TYR A 240 -20.96 10.57 6.43
CA TYR A 240 -21.82 9.52 5.91
C TYR A 240 -21.48 9.12 4.46
N LEU A 241 -20.81 10.01 3.73
CA LEU A 241 -20.51 9.85 2.30
C LEU A 241 -19.09 9.35 2.04
N MET A 242 -18.26 9.22 3.07
CA MET A 242 -16.88 8.76 2.95
C MET A 242 -16.42 8.18 4.29
N TYR A 243 -15.95 6.93 4.30
CA TYR A 243 -15.32 6.36 5.48
C TYR A 243 -13.94 6.97 5.71
N THR A 244 -13.39 6.73 6.90
CA THR A 244 -11.97 6.96 7.20
C THR A 244 -11.20 5.63 7.25
N PRO A 245 -9.86 5.66 7.08
CA PRO A 245 -9.00 4.51 7.37
C PRO A 245 -9.29 3.86 8.73
N SER A 246 -9.51 4.67 9.78
CA SER A 246 -9.87 4.18 11.12
C SER A 246 -11.21 3.44 11.17
N PHE A 247 -12.23 3.94 10.47
CA PHE A 247 -13.54 3.30 10.39
C PHE A 247 -13.44 1.90 9.76
N HIS A 248 -12.71 1.78 8.65
CA HIS A 248 -12.56 0.50 7.95
C HIS A 248 -11.59 -0.45 8.66
N SER A 249 -10.54 0.06 9.29
CA SER A 249 -9.65 -0.77 10.12
C SER A 249 -10.39 -1.41 11.31
N LEU A 250 -11.39 -0.72 11.87
CA LEU A 250 -12.23 -1.27 12.94
C LEU A 250 -13.06 -2.48 12.44
N HIS A 251 -13.50 -2.46 11.18
CA HIS A 251 -14.14 -3.62 10.54
C HIS A 251 -13.23 -4.86 10.55
N HIS A 252 -11.95 -4.69 10.21
CA HIS A 252 -10.92 -5.75 10.21
C HIS A 252 -10.52 -6.25 11.61
N THR A 253 -10.92 -5.56 12.67
CA THR A 253 -10.59 -5.97 14.05
C THR A 253 -11.80 -6.49 14.84
N GLN A 254 -13.01 -6.01 14.54
CA GLN A 254 -14.26 -6.43 15.19
C GLN A 254 -15.09 -7.41 14.36
N PHE A 255 -14.90 -7.42 13.03
CA PHE A 255 -15.56 -8.29 12.03
C PHE A 255 -17.08 -8.18 11.90
N ARG A 256 -17.80 -7.59 12.86
CA ARG A 256 -19.27 -7.64 12.92
C ARG A 256 -19.95 -6.27 12.79
N THR A 257 -19.18 -5.26 12.44
CA THR A 257 -19.59 -3.85 12.35
C THR A 257 -18.95 -3.23 11.11
N ASN A 258 -19.44 -2.05 10.70
CA ASN A 258 -18.85 -1.24 9.62
C ASN A 258 -18.78 -1.99 8.26
N TYR A 259 -19.93 -2.35 7.68
CA TYR A 259 -20.02 -3.13 6.44
C TYR A 259 -20.07 -2.30 5.15
N SER A 260 -20.21 -0.98 5.24
CA SER A 260 -20.28 -0.10 4.07
C SER A 260 -19.07 -0.23 3.14
N LEU A 261 -19.28 0.02 1.84
CA LEU A 261 -18.18 0.08 0.86
C LEU A 261 -17.35 1.32 1.11
N PHE A 262 -17.79 2.51 0.68
CA PHE A 262 -17.07 3.76 0.92
C PHE A 262 -17.93 4.76 1.70
N MET A 263 -19.26 4.58 1.72
CA MET A 263 -20.20 5.49 2.34
C MET A 263 -20.79 4.87 3.62
N PRO A 264 -20.35 5.27 4.84
CA PRO A 264 -20.89 4.79 6.11
C PRO A 264 -22.42 4.94 6.28
N PHE A 265 -23.06 5.72 5.40
CA PHE A 265 -24.51 5.92 5.33
C PHE A 265 -25.36 4.69 5.69
N TYR A 266 -25.09 3.52 5.09
CA TYR A 266 -25.86 2.30 5.36
C TYR A 266 -25.59 1.70 6.74
N ASP A 267 -24.37 1.79 7.26
CA ASP A 267 -24.07 1.38 8.63
C ASP A 267 -24.82 2.21 9.67
N TYR A 268 -25.05 3.50 9.39
CA TYR A 268 -25.89 4.34 10.24
C TYR A 268 -27.38 3.97 10.14
N ILE A 269 -27.90 3.77 8.92
CA ILE A 269 -29.32 3.38 8.72
C ILE A 269 -29.64 2.06 9.41
N TYR A 270 -28.78 1.06 9.23
CA TYR A 270 -29.03 -0.30 9.74
C TYR A 270 -28.41 -0.55 11.12
N SER A 271 -27.86 0.49 11.76
CA SER A 271 -27.26 0.41 13.11
C SER A 271 -26.16 -0.65 13.22
N THR A 272 -25.32 -0.76 12.18
CA THR A 272 -24.14 -1.65 12.14
C THR A 272 -22.83 -0.90 12.31
N MET A 273 -22.88 0.41 12.55
CA MET A 273 -21.71 1.22 12.89
C MET A 273 -21.15 0.86 14.28
N ASP A 274 -19.85 0.66 14.38
CA ASP A 274 -19.18 0.32 15.64
C ASP A 274 -19.10 1.52 16.58
N LYS A 275 -19.51 1.35 17.84
CA LYS A 275 -19.53 2.43 18.84
C LYS A 275 -18.15 3.07 19.08
N ALA A 276 -17.07 2.34 18.84
CA ALA A 276 -15.71 2.84 19.01
C ALA A 276 -15.19 3.63 17.79
N SER A 277 -15.96 3.78 16.70
CA SER A 277 -15.49 4.41 15.45
C SER A 277 -14.99 5.84 15.66
N ASP A 278 -15.75 6.67 16.38
CA ASP A 278 -15.38 8.07 16.64
C ASP A 278 -14.17 8.17 17.60
N GLU A 279 -14.12 7.29 18.62
CA GLU A 279 -13.01 7.25 19.56
C GLU A 279 -11.71 6.80 18.89
N LEU A 280 -11.77 5.78 18.03
CA LEU A 280 -10.61 5.28 17.29
C LEU A 280 -10.07 6.34 16.31
N TYR A 281 -10.95 7.04 15.59
CA TYR A 281 -10.57 8.16 14.74
C TYR A 281 -9.82 9.23 15.54
N GLU A 282 -10.39 9.67 16.66
CA GLU A 282 -9.79 10.67 17.54
C GLU A 282 -8.44 10.24 18.13
N ASN A 283 -8.32 8.98 18.55
CA ASN A 283 -7.08 8.45 19.11
C ASN A 283 -5.99 8.29 18.04
N SER A 284 -6.36 7.87 16.82
CA SER A 284 -5.42 7.72 15.71
C SER A 284 -4.78 9.06 15.33
N LEU A 285 -5.53 10.17 15.39
CA LEU A 285 -5.03 11.52 15.13
C LEU A 285 -4.12 12.07 16.24
N LYS A 286 -4.32 11.66 17.49
CA LYS A 286 -3.42 12.02 18.61
C LYS A 286 -2.10 11.25 18.53
N GLY A 287 -2.19 9.99 18.07
CA GLY A 287 -1.08 9.05 18.03
C GLY A 287 -0.71 8.51 19.41
N THR A 288 -0.01 7.38 19.41
CA THR A 288 0.48 6.72 20.62
C THR A 288 2.00 6.75 20.64
N GLU A 289 2.58 7.46 21.61
CA GLU A 289 4.02 7.43 21.82
C GLU A 289 4.46 6.05 22.28
N GLU A 290 5.50 5.53 21.64
CA GLU A 290 6.08 4.24 21.97
C GLU A 290 7.59 4.39 22.11
N THR A 291 8.09 4.12 23.31
CA THR A 291 9.52 3.99 23.59
C THR A 291 10.00 2.60 23.16
N PRO A 292 10.91 2.49 22.19
CA PRO A 292 11.55 1.21 21.88
C PRO A 292 12.56 0.84 22.96
N ASP A 293 12.68 -0.46 23.27
CA ASP A 293 13.71 -0.95 24.18
C ASP A 293 15.09 -0.89 23.52
N LEU A 294 15.16 -1.24 22.23
CA LEU A 294 16.40 -1.30 21.46
C LEU A 294 16.27 -0.62 20.11
N VAL A 295 17.28 0.17 19.75
CA VAL A 295 17.42 0.83 18.45
C VAL A 295 18.69 0.33 17.76
N HIS A 296 18.55 -0.18 16.54
CA HIS A 296 19.68 -0.47 15.67
C HIS A 296 19.83 0.65 14.64
N LEU A 297 20.90 1.44 14.74
CA LEU A 297 21.19 2.55 13.84
C LEU A 297 22.12 2.09 12.70
N THR A 298 21.58 2.01 11.49
CA THR A 298 22.29 1.55 10.29
C THR A 298 22.27 2.62 9.19
N HIS A 299 22.79 2.29 8.01
CA HIS A 299 22.76 3.15 6.82
C HIS A 299 22.73 2.30 5.55
N MET A 300 22.56 2.94 4.39
CA MET A 300 22.51 2.25 3.11
C MET A 300 23.93 1.84 2.70
N THR A 301 24.07 0.69 2.05
CA THR A 301 25.38 0.21 1.62
C THR A 301 25.72 0.69 0.21
N ASN A 302 24.96 0.21 -0.76
CA ASN A 302 25.04 0.60 -2.18
C ASN A 302 23.69 1.13 -2.66
N LEU A 303 23.61 1.64 -3.89
CA LEU A 303 22.37 2.17 -4.47
C LEU A 303 21.20 1.17 -4.42
N GLN A 304 21.48 -0.11 -4.63
CA GLN A 304 20.45 -1.15 -4.64
C GLN A 304 19.92 -1.50 -3.25
N SER A 305 20.68 -1.22 -2.18
CA SER A 305 20.24 -1.47 -0.80
C SER A 305 18.94 -0.74 -0.42
N ALA A 306 18.61 0.36 -1.11
CA ALA A 306 17.33 1.06 -0.97
C ALA A 306 16.12 0.14 -1.25
N TYR A 307 16.24 -0.84 -2.17
CA TYR A 307 15.17 -1.79 -2.47
C TYR A 307 15.00 -2.91 -1.45
N HIS A 308 15.99 -3.08 -0.57
CA HIS A 308 15.90 -4.01 0.54
C HIS A 308 15.29 -3.36 1.80
N LEU A 309 14.98 -2.07 1.74
CA LEU A 309 14.07 -1.46 2.69
C LEU A 309 12.65 -1.95 2.42
N ARG A 310 11.95 -2.43 3.45
CA ARG A 310 10.57 -2.95 3.33
C ARG A 310 9.57 -1.93 2.78
N VAL A 311 9.92 -0.64 2.80
CA VAL A 311 9.16 0.48 2.21
C VAL A 311 8.96 0.31 0.70
N GLY A 312 9.89 -0.33 -0.02
CA GLY A 312 9.78 -0.49 -1.47
C GLY A 312 9.01 -1.76 -1.88
N PHE A 313 9.66 -2.58 -2.70
CA PHE A 313 9.09 -3.82 -3.22
C PHE A 313 9.37 -4.97 -2.25
N ALA A 314 8.35 -5.49 -1.57
CA ALA A 314 8.50 -6.63 -0.65
C ALA A 314 9.16 -7.85 -1.31
N SER A 315 8.84 -8.11 -2.58
CA SER A 315 9.42 -9.22 -3.35
C SER A 315 10.95 -9.09 -3.51
N ILE A 316 11.47 -7.87 -3.67
CA ILE A 316 12.91 -7.60 -3.75
C ILE A 316 13.53 -7.65 -2.36
N ALA A 317 12.89 -7.00 -1.38
CA ALA A 317 13.36 -6.97 0.00
C ALA A 317 13.44 -8.36 0.65
N SER A 318 12.62 -9.32 0.20
CA SER A 318 12.65 -10.71 0.66
C SER A 318 13.81 -11.55 0.12
N LYS A 319 14.54 -11.06 -0.90
CA LYS A 319 15.65 -11.78 -1.52
C LYS A 319 17.00 -11.28 -0.98
N PRO A 320 18.04 -12.15 -0.93
CA PRO A 320 19.42 -11.73 -0.71
C PRO A 320 19.88 -10.68 -1.73
N SER A 321 20.71 -9.73 -1.28
CA SER A 321 21.16 -8.55 -2.05
C SER A 321 22.24 -8.86 -3.08
N ASP A 322 22.85 -10.04 -3.04
CA ASP A 322 23.81 -10.56 -4.00
C ASP A 322 23.15 -11.08 -5.30
N ASN A 323 21.82 -11.20 -5.32
CA ASN A 323 21.08 -11.61 -6.52
C ASN A 323 21.00 -10.48 -7.56
N SER A 324 21.82 -10.60 -8.62
CA SER A 324 21.77 -9.71 -9.78
C SER A 324 20.64 -10.11 -10.74
N GLU A 325 19.42 -9.72 -10.39
CA GLU A 325 18.28 -9.88 -11.28
C GLU A 325 18.36 -8.85 -12.43
N TRP A 326 18.13 -9.27 -13.68
CA TRP A 326 18.31 -8.43 -14.87
C TRP A 326 17.46 -7.14 -14.84
N TYR A 327 16.29 -7.19 -14.20
CA TYR A 327 15.39 -6.05 -14.09
C TYR A 327 15.86 -5.00 -13.07
N MET A 328 16.85 -5.30 -12.22
CA MET A 328 17.40 -4.29 -11.30
C MET A 328 18.06 -3.13 -12.04
N TRP A 329 18.52 -3.35 -13.27
CA TRP A 329 19.03 -2.30 -14.15
C TRP A 329 17.94 -1.30 -14.56
N THR A 330 16.69 -1.74 -14.73
CA THR A 330 15.58 -0.83 -15.06
C THR A 330 15.13 -0.01 -13.85
N LEU A 331 15.33 -0.56 -12.65
CA LEU A 331 15.06 0.15 -11.40
C LEU A 331 16.18 1.13 -11.02
N TRP A 332 17.41 0.93 -11.47
CA TRP A 332 18.58 1.74 -11.11
C TRP A 332 18.36 3.28 -11.10
N PRO A 333 17.66 3.90 -12.08
CA PRO A 333 17.37 5.34 -12.03
C PRO A 333 16.55 5.77 -10.81
N LEU A 334 15.62 4.93 -10.36
CA LEU A 334 14.83 5.18 -9.14
C LEU A 334 15.70 5.08 -7.88
N ALA A 335 16.67 4.16 -7.87
CA ALA A 335 17.60 3.99 -6.75
C ALA A 335 18.51 5.21 -6.62
N TRP A 336 19.02 5.69 -7.75
CA TRP A 336 19.82 6.91 -7.82
C TRP A 336 19.01 8.13 -7.37
N LEU A 337 17.76 8.27 -7.85
CA LEU A 337 16.87 9.35 -7.43
C LEU A 337 16.60 9.30 -5.91
N SER A 338 16.35 8.10 -5.37
CA SER A 338 16.18 7.89 -3.93
C SER A 338 17.40 8.33 -3.13
N MET A 339 18.61 8.00 -3.60
CA MET A 339 19.86 8.46 -3.00
C MET A 339 19.96 9.99 -3.01
N VAL A 340 19.70 10.64 -4.14
CA VAL A 340 19.77 12.11 -4.25
C VAL A 340 18.78 12.78 -3.31
N VAL A 341 17.54 12.27 -3.25
CA VAL A 341 16.51 12.78 -2.32
C VAL A 341 16.95 12.57 -0.87
N ALA A 342 17.46 11.40 -0.51
CA ALA A 342 17.98 11.11 0.82
C ALA A 342 19.18 11.99 1.19
N TRP A 343 20.04 12.31 0.23
CA TRP A 343 21.20 13.15 0.47
C TRP A 343 20.82 14.61 0.71
N ILE A 344 19.95 15.16 -0.14
CA ILE A 344 19.53 16.57 -0.09
C ILE A 344 18.59 16.84 1.09
N TYR A 345 17.60 15.97 1.31
CA TYR A 345 16.53 16.20 2.29
C TYR A 345 16.69 15.37 3.58
N GLY A 346 17.62 14.43 3.62
CA GLY A 346 17.87 13.59 4.80
C GLY A 346 18.62 14.36 5.88
N SER A 347 17.85 15.00 6.76
CA SER A 347 18.35 15.82 7.88
C SER A 347 18.35 15.11 9.24
N SER A 348 17.79 13.89 9.30
CA SER A 348 17.77 13.02 10.48
C SER A 348 17.73 11.55 10.06
N ALA A 349 18.10 10.65 10.98
CA ALA A 349 17.75 9.24 10.85
C ALA A 349 16.23 9.06 10.82
N PHE A 350 15.76 8.00 10.16
CA PHE A 350 14.34 7.65 10.10
C PHE A 350 14.12 6.17 10.38
N VAL A 351 12.99 5.85 10.97
CA VAL A 351 12.61 4.46 11.29
C VAL A 351 12.17 3.77 10.01
N VAL A 352 12.78 2.61 9.70
CA VAL A 352 12.41 1.77 8.54
C VAL A 352 11.70 0.49 8.92
N GLU A 353 11.87 0.05 10.17
CA GLU A 353 11.30 -1.19 10.65
C GLU A 353 11.03 -1.13 12.16
N ARG A 354 9.94 -1.77 12.57
CA ARG A 354 9.59 -2.00 13.97
C ARG A 354 9.30 -3.48 14.15
N ILE A 355 9.92 -4.10 15.13
CA ILE A 355 9.73 -5.51 15.45
C ILE A 355 9.40 -5.62 16.93
N LYS A 356 8.36 -6.40 17.26
CA LYS A 356 8.01 -6.73 18.63
C LYS A 356 8.28 -8.21 18.88
N LEU A 357 9.36 -8.51 19.59
CA LEU A 357 9.72 -9.87 19.97
C LEU A 357 9.32 -10.11 21.43
N LYS A 358 8.17 -10.75 21.65
CA LYS A 358 7.56 -10.95 22.97
C LYS A 358 7.36 -9.60 23.70
N LYS A 359 8.22 -9.30 24.67
CA LYS A 359 8.20 -8.06 25.46
C LYS A 359 9.18 -7.00 24.95
N LEU A 360 10.10 -7.36 24.04
CA LEU A 360 11.11 -6.46 23.50
C LEU A 360 10.58 -5.72 22.28
N LYS A 361 10.67 -4.39 22.32
CA LYS A 361 10.34 -3.49 21.22
C LYS A 361 11.64 -3.03 20.55
N MET A 362 11.84 -3.44 19.31
CA MET A 362 13.04 -3.12 18.54
C MET A 362 12.67 -2.20 17.37
N GLN A 363 13.55 -1.25 17.07
CA GLN A 363 13.44 -0.41 15.89
C GLN A 363 14.75 -0.38 15.11
N THR A 364 14.64 -0.38 13.80
CA THR A 364 15.78 -0.12 12.91
C THR A 364 15.67 1.29 12.39
N TRP A 365 16.69 2.10 12.68
CA TRP A 365 16.81 3.47 12.24
C TRP A 365 17.87 3.55 11.17
N VAL A 366 17.62 4.34 10.15
CA VAL A 366 18.49 4.47 8.99
C VAL A 366 18.96 5.90 8.86
N VAL A 367 20.28 6.09 8.90
CA VAL A 367 20.92 7.35 8.50
C VAL A 367 20.83 7.45 6.98
N PRO A 368 20.28 8.53 6.39
CA PRO A 368 20.05 8.68 4.95
C PRO A 368 21.34 8.91 4.15
N ARG A 369 22.32 8.02 4.31
CA ARG A 369 23.66 8.06 3.71
C ARG A 369 24.09 6.68 3.23
N TYR A 370 24.94 6.66 2.21
CA TYR A 370 25.43 5.45 1.53
C TYR A 370 26.92 5.23 1.84
N ASN A 371 27.43 4.00 1.76
CA ASN A 371 28.83 3.67 2.10
C ASN A 371 29.85 4.63 1.48
N PHE A 372 29.69 4.97 0.19
CA PHE A 372 30.65 5.81 -0.51
C PHE A 372 30.72 7.23 0.09
N GLN A 373 29.66 7.72 0.73
CA GLN A 373 29.61 9.03 1.38
C GLN A 373 30.39 9.04 2.71
N TYR A 374 30.44 7.91 3.43
CA TYR A 374 31.28 7.77 4.63
C TYR A 374 32.78 7.85 4.29
N GLY A 375 33.15 7.49 3.05
CA GLY A 375 34.51 7.66 2.53
C GLY A 375 34.89 9.10 2.17
N LEU A 376 33.92 10.02 2.07
CA LEU A 376 34.17 11.42 1.73
C LEU A 376 34.55 12.20 2.98
N THR A 377 35.78 12.72 3.03
CA THR A 377 36.30 13.42 4.22
C THR A 377 35.49 14.67 4.58
N TRP A 378 34.96 15.38 3.58
CA TRP A 378 34.15 16.58 3.79
C TRP A 378 32.73 16.30 4.32
N ASP A 379 32.21 15.07 4.17
CA ASP A 379 30.88 14.70 4.66
C ASP A 379 30.90 14.16 6.10
N ARG A 380 32.08 13.90 6.68
CA ARG A 380 32.23 13.30 8.02
C ARG A 380 31.52 14.07 9.12
N GLU A 381 31.63 15.40 9.12
CA GLU A 381 30.96 16.26 10.10
C GLU A 381 29.44 16.15 9.97
N SER A 382 28.91 16.25 8.74
CA SER A 382 27.48 16.08 8.47
C SER A 382 26.94 14.71 8.88
N ILE A 383 27.72 13.64 8.67
CA ILE A 383 27.34 12.28 9.08
C ILE A 383 27.33 12.16 10.61
N ASN A 384 28.35 12.69 11.29
CA ASN A 384 28.40 12.70 12.75
C ASN A 384 27.23 13.49 13.34
N ASP A 385 26.84 14.62 12.74
CA ASP A 385 25.65 15.37 13.17
C ASP A 385 24.36 14.53 13.06
N LEU A 386 24.23 13.70 12.01
CA LEU A 386 23.08 12.82 11.86
C LEU A 386 23.07 11.70 12.91
N ILE A 387 24.22 11.09 13.19
CA ILE A 387 24.38 10.06 14.21
C ILE A 387 24.11 10.66 15.60
N GLU A 388 24.66 11.84 15.88
CA GLU A 388 24.45 12.57 17.13
C GLU A 388 22.96 12.87 17.36
N LYS A 389 22.25 13.39 16.35
CA LYS A 389 20.81 13.61 16.43
C LYS A 389 20.04 12.32 16.74
N ALA A 390 20.45 11.19 16.15
CA ALA A 390 19.82 9.89 16.44
C ALA A 390 20.08 9.44 17.88
N ILE A 391 21.30 9.60 18.41
CA ILE A 391 21.64 9.29 19.80
C ILE A 391 20.81 10.15 20.75
N LEU A 392 20.70 11.45 20.49
CA LEU A 392 19.92 12.36 21.32
C LEU A 392 18.41 12.07 21.25
N ASP A 393 17.87 11.73 20.08
CA ASP A 393 16.47 11.32 19.94
C ASP A 393 16.18 10.01 20.70
N ALA A 394 17.13 9.06 20.71
CA ALA A 394 17.01 7.84 21.49
C ALA A 394 17.04 8.11 23.01
N ASP A 395 17.90 9.02 23.48
CA ASP A 395 17.98 9.42 24.89
C ASP A 395 16.66 10.05 25.36
N VAL A 396 16.14 11.02 24.60
CA VAL A 396 14.87 11.71 24.89
C VAL A 396 13.70 10.74 24.93
N ARG A 397 13.69 9.73 24.06
CA ARG A 397 12.64 8.70 24.03
C ARG A 397 12.77 7.67 25.15
N GLY A 398 13.87 7.64 25.89
CA GLY A 398 14.13 6.67 26.95
C GLY A 398 14.45 5.26 26.43
N VAL A 399 15.12 5.17 25.28
CA VAL A 399 15.61 3.90 24.74
C VAL A 399 16.60 3.27 25.73
N LYS A 400 16.66 1.93 25.84
CA LYS A 400 17.60 1.27 26.78
C LYS A 400 18.93 0.94 26.12
N VAL A 401 18.90 0.57 24.85
CA VAL A 401 20.08 0.15 24.08
C VAL A 401 20.03 0.77 22.69
N LEU A 402 21.13 1.40 22.27
CA LEU A 402 21.32 1.82 20.89
C LEU A 402 22.60 1.20 20.35
N SER A 403 22.50 0.46 19.24
CA SER A 403 23.65 -0.11 18.55
C SER A 403 24.02 0.70 17.32
N LEU A 404 25.28 1.07 17.16
CA LEU A 404 25.82 1.67 15.94
C LEU A 404 26.24 0.57 14.96
N GLY A 405 25.45 0.37 13.90
CA GLY A 405 25.72 -0.61 12.85
C GLY A 405 26.56 -0.06 11.70
N LEU A 406 27.25 -0.96 11.00
CA LEU A 406 28.06 -0.65 9.81
C LEU A 406 29.10 0.47 10.08
N LEU A 407 29.23 1.44 9.17
CA LEU A 407 30.22 2.53 9.22
C LEU A 407 29.80 3.68 10.16
N ASN A 408 28.61 3.63 10.79
CA ASN A 408 28.24 4.58 11.84
C ASN A 408 29.16 4.50 13.07
N GLN A 409 29.95 3.44 13.12
CA GLN A 409 30.76 3.02 14.24
C GLN A 409 32.26 3.12 13.90
N GLU A 410 32.61 3.64 12.72
CA GLU A 410 33.96 3.61 12.18
C GLU A 410 34.94 4.45 13.02
N LYS A 411 36.12 3.91 13.31
CA LYS A 411 37.15 4.58 14.12
C LYS A 411 37.56 5.95 13.55
N GLN A 412 37.67 6.08 12.23
CA GLN A 412 38.05 7.35 11.60
C GLN A 412 36.93 8.39 11.61
N LEU A 413 35.68 7.95 11.78
CA LEU A 413 34.51 8.82 11.80
C LEU A 413 34.29 9.41 13.20
N ASN A 414 34.23 8.58 14.24
CA ASN A 414 33.88 8.99 15.60
C ASN A 414 34.58 8.20 16.72
N GLY A 415 35.67 7.51 16.39
CA GLY A 415 36.46 6.78 17.37
C GLY A 415 35.73 5.59 17.97
N ASN A 416 34.92 4.87 17.18
CA ASN A 416 34.07 3.78 17.65
C ASN A 416 33.02 4.25 18.69
N GLY A 417 32.33 5.35 18.39
CA GLY A 417 31.30 5.93 19.26
C GLY A 417 31.84 6.66 20.50
N GLU A 418 33.15 6.62 20.75
CA GLU A 418 33.79 7.26 21.90
C GLU A 418 33.60 8.78 21.90
N LEU A 419 33.57 9.40 20.71
CA LEU A 419 33.24 10.82 20.54
C LEU A 419 31.94 11.19 21.27
N PHE A 420 30.89 10.38 21.10
CA PHE A 420 29.57 10.65 21.69
C PHE A 420 29.52 10.32 23.18
N ARG A 421 30.25 9.29 23.63
CA ARG A 421 30.38 8.97 25.07
C ARG A 421 31.06 10.09 25.85
N GLN A 422 32.10 10.69 25.27
CA GLN A 422 32.80 11.83 25.88
C GLN A 422 31.96 13.10 25.86
N LYS A 423 31.25 13.36 24.76
CA LYS A 423 30.37 14.52 24.63
C LYS A 423 29.13 14.42 25.55
N TYR A 424 28.61 13.21 25.75
CA TYR A 424 27.41 12.93 26.54
C TYR A 424 27.67 11.83 27.59
N PRO A 425 28.38 12.16 28.70
CA PRO A 425 28.74 11.17 29.72
C PRO A 425 27.54 10.67 30.56
N LYS A 426 26.35 11.26 30.39
CA LYS A 426 25.14 10.98 31.17
C LYS A 426 23.98 10.42 30.33
N LEU A 427 24.26 9.78 29.20
CA LEU A 427 23.22 9.11 28.41
C LEU A 427 22.48 8.08 29.28
N GLY A 428 21.16 8.05 29.18
CA GLY A 428 20.29 7.16 29.94
C GLY A 428 20.28 5.71 29.43
N PHE A 429 21.15 5.37 28.48
CA PHE A 429 21.11 4.12 27.73
C PHE A 429 22.51 3.58 27.42
N GLU A 430 22.57 2.29 27.07
CA GLU A 430 23.82 1.63 26.67
C GLU A 430 24.07 1.78 25.16
N LEU A 431 25.16 2.45 24.81
CA LEU A 431 25.63 2.59 23.42
C LEU A 431 26.52 1.39 23.07
N LEU A 432 26.04 0.50 22.21
CA LEU A 432 26.74 -0.71 21.76
C LEU A 432 27.36 -0.55 20.36
N MET A 433 28.44 -1.28 20.16
CA MET A 433 29.17 -1.38 18.90
C MET A 433 29.02 -2.82 18.39
N GLU A 434 28.80 -3.01 17.10
CA GLU A 434 28.83 -4.35 16.51
C GLU A 434 30.26 -4.89 16.54
N VAL A 435 30.41 -6.14 16.99
CA VAL A 435 31.68 -6.86 16.85
C VAL A 435 31.78 -7.29 15.39
N ALA A 436 32.77 -6.74 14.67
CA ALA A 436 33.04 -7.04 13.27
C ALA A 436 33.42 -8.50 13.03
#